data_AF-A0A6V7JGP5-F1
#
_entry.id   AF-A0A6V7JGP5-F1
#
_cell.length_a   1.000
_cell.length_b   1.000
_cell.length_c   1.000
_cell.angle_alpha   90.00
_cell.angle_beta   90.00
_cell.angle_gamma   90.00
#
_symmetry.space_group_name_H-M   'P 1'
#
loop_
_entity.id
_entity.type
_entity.pdbx_description
1 polymer ?
#
loop_
_entity_poly.entity_id
_entity_poly.type
_entity_poly.pdbx_seq_one_letter_code
_entity_poly.pdbx_strand_id
1 'polypeptide(L)'
;EYWIDPNEGDSRDAILVHCDAEKRATCVFVSPSKTKEITHVDNDRFNEIWLSEMKDGMKLTYKADSNQIGFLQLLSTKAEQNLTYHCKNSVGFYDEERKTYRRGLKLLSWNDVELTPRGNQRLRYDVVLDECK
;
A
#
# COMPACT_ATOMS: atom_id res chain seq x y z
N GLU A 1 -16.44 2.58 -14.87
CA GLU A 1 -16.36 3.30 -13.58
C GLU A 1 -17.77 3.55 -13.10
N TYR A 2 -18.00 3.59 -11.79
CA TYR A 2 -19.32 3.76 -11.19
C TYR A 2 -19.20 4.65 -9.95
N TRP A 3 -20.25 5.43 -9.68
CA TRP A 3 -20.40 6.12 -8.39
C TRP A 3 -21.16 5.19 -7.44
N ILE A 4 -20.65 5.03 -6.23
CA ILE A 4 -21.29 4.24 -5.17
C ILE A 4 -21.32 5.04 -3.87
N ASP A 5 -22.27 4.71 -3.01
CA ASP A 5 -22.46 5.39 -1.73
C ASP A 5 -22.52 4.39 -0.55
N PRO A 6 -21.37 3.82 -0.12
CA PRO A 6 -21.31 2.77 0.89
C PRO A 6 -21.91 3.11 2.25
N ASN A 7 -21.78 4.36 2.70
CA ASN A 7 -22.34 4.82 3.98
C ASN A 7 -23.84 5.10 3.90
N GLU A 8 -24.40 5.14 2.69
CA GLU A 8 -25.74 5.65 2.40
C GLU A 8 -25.92 7.09 2.95
N GLY A 9 -27.11 7.67 2.85
CA GLY A 9 -27.38 9.00 3.40
C GLY A 9 -27.25 10.10 2.36
N ASP A 10 -26.30 11.03 2.52
CA ASP A 10 -26.18 12.18 1.61
C ASP A 10 -25.37 11.82 0.36
N SER A 11 -26.06 11.35 -0.68
CA SER A 11 -25.50 10.95 -1.99
C SER A 11 -24.47 11.91 -2.65
N ARG A 12 -24.30 13.13 -2.16
CA ARG A 12 -23.27 14.08 -2.59
C ARG A 12 -21.86 13.68 -2.15
N ASP A 13 -21.70 12.80 -1.15
CA ASP A 13 -20.41 12.27 -0.70
C ASP A 13 -20.06 10.89 -1.31
N ALA A 14 -20.86 10.44 -2.28
CA ALA A 14 -20.59 9.23 -3.05
C ALA A 14 -19.20 9.26 -3.70
N ILE A 15 -18.60 8.08 -3.88
CA ILE A 15 -17.23 7.92 -4.38
C ILE A 15 -17.20 7.26 -5.76
N LEU A 16 -16.32 7.75 -6.64
CA LEU A 16 -16.05 7.15 -7.94
C LEU A 16 -15.11 5.96 -7.79
N VAL A 17 -15.52 4.79 -8.29
CA VAL A 17 -14.79 3.53 -8.18
C VAL A 17 -14.74 2.77 -9.52
N HIS A 18 -13.84 1.79 -9.58
CA HIS A 18 -13.89 0.73 -10.58
C HIS A 18 -14.59 -0.50 -9.98
N CYS A 19 -15.65 -0.98 -10.62
CA CYS A 19 -16.31 -2.23 -10.22
C CYS A 19 -15.83 -3.36 -11.13
N ASP A 20 -15.16 -4.35 -10.53
CA ASP A 20 -14.79 -5.60 -11.19
C ASP A 20 -15.92 -6.61 -10.94
N ALA A 21 -16.77 -6.82 -11.95
CA ALA A 21 -17.92 -7.71 -11.84
C ALA A 21 -17.52 -9.19 -11.78
N GLU A 22 -16.38 -9.57 -12.36
CA GLU A 22 -15.90 -10.96 -12.35
C GLU A 22 -15.39 -11.34 -10.96
N LYS A 23 -14.58 -10.46 -10.35
CA LYS A 23 -14.08 -10.63 -8.98
C LYS A 23 -15.11 -10.26 -7.92
N ARG A 24 -16.21 -9.59 -8.32
CA ARG A 24 -17.20 -8.96 -7.43
C ARG A 24 -16.51 -8.01 -6.43
N ALA A 25 -15.67 -7.12 -6.95
CA ALA A 25 -14.84 -6.23 -6.15
C ALA A 25 -15.10 -4.76 -6.47
N THR A 26 -15.02 -3.94 -5.43
CA THR A 26 -15.02 -2.48 -5.51
C THR A 26 -13.59 -1.98 -5.36
N CYS A 27 -13.06 -1.37 -6.40
CA CYS A 27 -11.69 -0.87 -6.43
C CYS A 27 -11.69 0.66 -6.30
N VAL A 28 -11.16 1.15 -5.18
CA VAL A 28 -11.03 2.59 -4.90
C VAL A 28 -9.73 3.12 -5.51
N PHE A 29 -9.80 4.25 -6.21
CA PHE A 29 -8.63 4.84 -6.86
C PHE A 29 -7.66 5.47 -5.87
N VAL A 30 -6.36 5.26 -6.10
CA VAL A 30 -5.27 5.90 -5.35
C VAL A 30 -4.96 7.27 -5.94
N SER A 31 -4.66 8.25 -5.11
CA SER A 31 -4.21 9.59 -5.52
C SER A 31 -3.37 10.20 -4.41
N PRO A 32 -2.05 10.38 -4.59
CA PRO A 32 -1.26 10.12 -5.81
C PRO A 32 -1.02 8.64 -6.10
N SER A 33 -0.95 8.24 -7.38
CA SER A 33 -0.75 6.84 -7.79
C SER A 33 0.72 6.40 -7.83
N LYS A 34 1.67 7.34 -7.87
CA LYS A 34 3.11 7.08 -7.87
C LYS A 34 3.89 8.29 -7.37
N THR A 35 5.09 8.05 -6.83
CA THR A 35 6.09 9.10 -6.60
C THR A 35 6.89 9.37 -7.88
N LYS A 36 7.71 10.43 -7.84
CA LYS A 36 8.89 10.53 -8.72
C LYS A 36 9.97 9.55 -8.23
N GLU A 37 11.05 9.42 -8.98
CA GLU A 37 12.25 8.73 -8.49
C GLU A 37 12.82 9.53 -7.31
N ILE A 38 12.99 8.88 -6.16
CA ILE A 38 13.52 9.48 -4.94
C ILE A 38 14.90 8.88 -4.71
N THR A 39 15.92 9.73 -4.63
CA THR A 39 17.25 9.32 -4.18
C THR A 39 17.38 9.66 -2.71
N HIS A 40 17.32 8.63 -1.86
CA HIS A 40 17.61 8.75 -0.44
C HIS A 40 18.95 8.08 -0.16
N VAL A 41 19.90 8.85 0.37
CA VAL A 41 21.19 8.34 0.82
C VAL A 41 21.23 8.49 2.32
N ASP A 42 21.11 7.37 3.01
CA ASP A 42 21.23 7.37 4.46
C ASP A 42 22.71 7.51 4.86
N ASN A 43 22.99 8.52 5.68
CA ASN A 43 24.30 8.65 6.33
C ASN A 43 24.45 7.65 7.48
N ASP A 44 23.34 7.11 7.99
CA ASP A 44 23.31 6.11 9.05
C ASP A 44 22.62 4.84 8.55
N ARG A 45 23.36 3.74 8.42
CA ARG A 45 22.95 2.52 7.70
C ARG A 45 21.82 1.73 8.37
N PHE A 46 21.27 2.21 9.48
CA PHE A 46 20.40 1.44 10.37
C PHE A 46 19.06 2.11 10.70
N ASN A 47 18.79 3.31 10.21
CA ASN A 47 17.49 3.95 10.44
C ASN A 47 16.51 3.58 9.33
N GLU A 48 15.40 2.97 9.73
CA GLU A 48 14.24 2.82 8.86
C GLU A 48 13.60 4.20 8.69
N ILE A 49 13.17 4.52 7.46
CA ILE A 49 12.51 5.78 7.14
C ILE A 49 11.22 5.48 6.37
N TRP A 50 10.13 6.13 6.75
CA TRP A 50 8.88 6.00 6.02
C TRP A 50 8.90 6.83 4.74
N LEU A 51 8.30 6.31 3.67
CA LEU A 51 8.18 7.05 2.41
C LEU A 51 7.53 8.43 2.60
N SER A 52 6.60 8.58 3.54
CA SER A 52 5.96 9.86 3.86
C SER A 52 6.87 10.88 4.53
N GLU A 53 7.99 10.43 5.11
CA GLU A 53 8.98 11.28 5.80
C GLU A 53 10.15 11.67 4.89
N MET A 54 10.31 10.97 3.76
CA MET A 54 11.33 11.28 2.77
C MET A 54 11.05 12.62 2.08
N LYS A 55 12.12 13.32 1.71
CA LYS A 55 12.03 14.45 0.79
C LYS A 55 11.49 13.96 -0.57
N ASP A 56 10.49 14.66 -1.10
CA ASP A 56 9.75 14.26 -2.32
C ASP A 56 8.97 12.94 -2.18
N GLY A 57 8.83 12.45 -0.95
CA GLY A 57 8.01 11.32 -0.57
C GLY A 57 6.50 11.60 -0.65
N MET A 58 5.71 10.57 -0.38
CA MET A 58 4.25 10.70 -0.34
C MET A 58 3.63 9.77 0.70
N LYS A 59 2.46 10.15 1.20
CA LYS A 59 1.54 9.24 1.87
C LYS A 59 0.57 8.68 0.82
N LEU A 60 0.39 7.36 0.80
CA LEU A 60 -0.61 6.75 -0.07
C LEU A 60 -2.00 7.11 0.45
N THR A 61 -2.79 7.78 -0.40
CA THR A 61 -4.15 8.20 -0.11
C THR A 61 -5.09 7.72 -1.21
N TYR A 62 -6.36 7.54 -0.86
CA TYR A 62 -7.40 7.07 -1.76
C TYR A 62 -8.40 8.19 -2.05
N LYS A 63 -9.06 8.14 -3.21
CA LYS A 63 -10.16 9.04 -3.58
C LYS A 63 -11.47 8.65 -2.88
N ALA A 64 -11.40 8.41 -1.59
CA ALA A 64 -12.51 8.14 -0.69
C ALA A 64 -12.07 8.58 0.71
N ASP A 65 -12.98 9.17 1.48
CA ASP A 65 -12.69 9.50 2.87
C ASP A 65 -12.75 8.25 3.77
N SER A 66 -12.36 8.41 5.04
CA SER A 66 -12.34 7.33 6.02
C SER A 66 -13.73 6.75 6.32
N ASN A 67 -14.79 7.55 6.19
CA ASN A 67 -16.16 7.09 6.46
C ASN A 67 -16.56 6.09 5.37
N GLN A 68 -16.42 6.47 4.10
CA GLN A 68 -16.73 5.61 2.96
C GLN A 68 -15.85 4.35 2.95
N ILE A 69 -14.55 4.46 3.26
CA ILE A 69 -13.67 3.29 3.41
C ILE A 69 -14.12 2.38 4.56
N GLY A 70 -14.53 2.94 5.69
CA GLY A 70 -15.02 2.17 6.84
C GLY A 70 -16.26 1.34 6.51
N PHE A 71 -17.22 1.90 5.77
CA PHE A 71 -18.39 1.14 5.30
C PHE A 71 -18.02 0.08 4.27
N LEU A 72 -17.08 0.35 3.35
CA LEU A 72 -16.55 -0.69 2.46
C LEU A 72 -15.92 -1.84 3.24
N GLN A 73 -15.19 -1.56 4.32
CA GLN A 73 -14.63 -2.59 5.19
C GLN A 73 -15.72 -3.40 5.90
N LEU A 74 -16.80 -2.76 6.36
CA LEU A 74 -17.94 -3.44 7.00
C LEU A 74 -18.69 -4.35 6.03
N LEU A 75 -18.85 -3.91 4.78
CA LEU A 75 -19.61 -4.60 3.73
C LEU A 75 -18.78 -5.64 2.95
N SER A 76 -17.49 -5.77 3.24
CA SER A 76 -16.56 -6.66 2.54
C SER A 76 -15.98 -7.73 3.46
N THR A 77 -15.75 -8.93 2.91
CA THR A 77 -15.11 -10.03 3.64
C THR A 77 -13.59 -10.07 3.48
N LYS A 78 -13.06 -9.42 2.44
CA LYS A 78 -11.63 -9.36 2.12
C LYS A 78 -11.31 -8.07 1.38
N ALA A 79 -10.05 -7.63 1.46
CA ALA A 79 -9.49 -6.55 0.68
C ALA A 79 -8.11 -6.99 0.14
N GLU A 80 -7.77 -6.55 -1.07
CA GLU A 80 -6.48 -6.79 -1.71
C GLU A 80 -5.91 -5.48 -2.27
N GLN A 81 -4.59 -5.32 -2.18
CA GLN A 81 -3.88 -4.18 -2.76
C GLN A 81 -2.53 -4.64 -3.28
N ASN A 82 -2.22 -4.28 -4.52
CA ASN A 82 -0.90 -4.48 -5.10
C ASN A 82 -0.09 -3.18 -5.05
N LEU A 83 1.18 -3.29 -4.71
CA LEU A 83 2.15 -2.20 -4.71
C LEU A 83 3.36 -2.61 -5.53
N THR A 84 3.84 -1.70 -6.38
CA THR A 84 5.09 -1.89 -7.12
C THR A 84 6.15 -0.96 -6.56
N TYR A 85 7.28 -1.54 -6.14
CA TYR A 85 8.47 -0.78 -5.74
C TYR A 85 9.50 -0.81 -6.86
N HIS A 86 9.81 0.36 -7.42
CA HIS A 86 10.91 0.51 -8.37
C HIS A 86 12.20 0.81 -7.61
N CYS A 87 13.24 0.03 -7.87
CA CYS A 87 14.49 0.09 -7.13
C CYS A 87 15.71 0.34 -8.04
N LYS A 88 16.74 0.94 -7.47
CA LYS A 88 18.09 1.01 -8.03
C LYS A 88 19.08 0.98 -6.86
N ASN A 89 19.96 -0.02 -6.82
CA ASN A 89 20.87 -0.25 -5.68
C ASN A 89 20.16 -0.34 -4.32
N SER A 90 18.92 -0.85 -4.30
CA SER A 90 18.10 -0.97 -3.09
C SER A 90 17.39 -2.33 -3.08
N VAL A 91 17.35 -2.97 -1.91
CA VAL A 91 16.69 -4.27 -1.72
C VAL A 91 15.20 -4.02 -1.47
N GLY A 92 14.32 -4.72 -2.20
CA GLY A 92 12.87 -4.63 -2.05
C GLY A 92 12.29 -5.68 -1.12
N PHE A 93 12.85 -6.91 -1.12
CA PHE A 93 12.29 -8.03 -0.37
C PHE A 93 13.35 -8.96 0.23
N TYR A 94 14.04 -9.77 -0.59
CA TYR A 94 15.08 -10.68 -0.13
C TYR A 94 16.47 -10.14 -0.47
N ASP A 95 17.33 -9.92 0.52
CA ASP A 95 18.73 -9.54 0.31
C ASP A 95 19.56 -10.78 -0.05
N GLU A 96 19.98 -10.87 -1.31
CA GLU A 96 20.73 -12.01 -1.82
C GLU A 96 22.18 -12.06 -1.32
N GLU A 97 22.80 -10.91 -1.05
CA GLU A 97 24.18 -10.81 -0.54
C GLU A 97 24.25 -11.31 0.91
N ARG A 98 23.32 -10.86 1.76
CA ARG A 98 23.24 -11.19 3.19
C ARG A 98 22.37 -12.39 3.50
N LYS A 99 21.71 -12.98 2.51
CA LYS A 99 20.79 -14.12 2.62
C LYS A 99 19.72 -13.90 3.68
N THR A 100 19.10 -12.72 3.72
CA THR A 100 18.16 -12.31 4.76
C THR A 100 17.00 -11.47 4.24
N TYR A 101 15.90 -11.41 4.99
CA TYR A 101 14.74 -10.57 4.69
C TYR A 101 14.71 -9.26 5.49
N ARG A 102 15.71 -9.02 6.35
CA ARG A 102 15.71 -7.88 7.27
C ARG A 102 15.77 -6.51 6.58
N ARG A 103 16.19 -6.46 5.31
CA ARG A 103 16.25 -5.24 4.50
C ARG A 103 15.10 -5.10 3.51
N GLY A 104 14.15 -6.04 3.52
CA GLY A 104 12.94 -5.93 2.71
C GLY A 104 12.03 -4.82 3.22
N LEU A 105 11.16 -4.34 2.34
CA LEU A 105 10.23 -3.25 2.66
C LEU A 105 9.29 -3.63 3.80
N LYS A 106 8.91 -2.62 4.58
CA LYS A 106 7.78 -2.70 5.51
C LYS A 106 6.63 -1.86 4.96
N LEU A 107 5.41 -2.33 5.15
CA LEU A 107 4.21 -1.60 4.73
C LEU A 107 3.38 -1.28 5.97
N LEU A 108 3.03 -0.01 6.15
CA LEU A 108 2.15 0.41 7.23
C LEU A 108 0.70 0.35 6.75
N SER A 109 -0.13 -0.43 7.44
CA SER A 109 -1.56 -0.54 7.14
C SER A 109 -2.38 0.57 7.82
N TRP A 110 -3.67 0.65 7.50
CA TRP A 110 -4.56 1.73 7.95
C TRP A 110 -4.75 1.82 9.47
N ASN A 111 -4.49 0.72 10.20
CA ASN A 111 -4.64 0.62 11.66
C ASN A 111 -3.27 0.52 12.37
N ASP A 112 -2.24 1.15 11.80
CA ASP A 112 -0.87 1.22 12.32
C ASP A 112 -0.16 -0.13 12.47
N VAL A 113 -0.70 -1.18 11.85
CA VAL A 113 -0.07 -2.50 11.83
C VAL A 113 0.95 -2.57 10.70
N GLU A 114 2.18 -2.97 11.02
CA GLU A 114 3.24 -3.23 10.06
C GLU A 114 3.10 -4.60 9.40
N LEU A 115 3.13 -4.62 8.07
CA LEU A 115 3.29 -5.82 7.25
C LEU A 115 4.76 -5.96 6.85
N THR A 116 5.30 -7.15 7.03
CA THR A 116 6.74 -7.43 6.87
C THR A 116 6.99 -8.60 5.92
N PRO A 117 8.19 -8.74 5.34
CA PRO A 117 8.52 -9.90 4.49
C PRO A 117 8.40 -11.24 5.22
N ARG A 118 8.70 -11.25 6.53
CA ARG A 118 8.78 -12.45 7.37
C ARG A 118 8.44 -12.07 8.82
N GLY A 119 7.63 -12.89 9.48
CA GLY A 119 7.14 -12.60 10.84
C GLY A 119 5.88 -13.38 11.20
N ASN A 120 4.88 -12.75 11.81
CA ASN A 120 3.57 -13.39 12.01
C ASN A 120 2.90 -13.61 10.65
N GLN A 121 2.37 -14.81 10.34
CA GLN A 121 1.75 -15.11 9.05
C GLN A 121 0.61 -14.15 8.68
N ARG A 122 -0.14 -13.63 9.66
CA ARG A 122 -1.22 -12.65 9.42
C ARG A 122 -0.69 -11.24 9.10
N LEU A 123 0.58 -10.97 9.37
CA LEU A 123 1.25 -9.67 9.21
C LEU A 123 2.37 -9.76 8.16
N ARG A 124 2.25 -10.69 7.22
CA ARG A 124 3.15 -10.79 6.07
C ARG A 124 2.42 -10.41 4.81
N TYR A 125 3.12 -9.72 3.91
CA TYR A 125 2.65 -9.52 2.55
C TYR A 125 3.22 -10.60 1.63
N ASP A 126 2.52 -10.87 0.53
CA ASP A 126 2.98 -11.77 -0.53
C ASP A 126 3.70 -10.99 -1.63
N VAL A 127 4.66 -11.64 -2.28
CA VAL A 127 5.44 -11.05 -3.37
C VAL A 127 5.16 -11.79 -4.67
N VAL A 128 4.67 -11.05 -5.67
CA VAL A 128 4.38 -11.58 -7.00
C VAL A 128 5.65 -11.72 -7.83
N LEU A 129 6.57 -10.74 -7.74
CA LEU A 129 7.83 -10.71 -8.46
C LEU A 129 8.88 -9.96 -7.62
N ASP A 130 10.11 -10.48 -7.57
CA ASP A 130 11.24 -9.85 -6.88
C ASP A 130 12.47 -9.80 -7.79
N GLU A 131 12.80 -8.60 -8.25
CA GLU A 131 13.99 -8.26 -9.03
C GLU A 131 14.90 -7.26 -8.30
N CYS A 132 14.58 -6.95 -7.04
CA CYS A 132 15.30 -6.00 -6.20
C CYS A 132 15.99 -6.75 -5.04
N LYS A 133 16.91 -7.66 -5.39
CA LYS A 133 17.54 -8.59 -4.46
C LYS A 133 18.93 -8.17 -4.00
#